data_AF-A0A0Q6A5M8-F1
#
_entry.id   AF-A0A0Q6A5M8-F1
#
_cell.length_a   1.000
_cell.length_b   1.000
_cell.length_c   1.000
_cell.angle_alpha   90.00
_cell.angle_beta   90.00
_cell.angle_gamma   90.00
#
_symmetry.space_group_name_H-M   'P 1'
#
loop_
_entity.id
_entity.type
_entity.pdbx_description
1 polymer ?
#
loop_
_entity_poly.entity_id
_entity_poly.type
_entity_poly.pdbx_seq_one_letter_code
_entity_poly.pdbx_strand_id
1 'polypeptide(L)'
;MKLEHIGIAVKSLGISDDLFTKLLGKQSYKQESVEREGVITSFYATGESKIELLEASKEASPISKFINKKGEGIHHLAFGVENIYQEIERLKKEGFIFISEEPKEGADNKLVVFLHPKSTNGVLVELCQEKA
;
A
#
# COMPACT_ATOMS: atom_id res chain seq x y z
N MET A 1 -7.79 -11.53 -9.98
CA MET A 1 -7.43 -10.75 -8.78
C MET A 1 -6.42 -11.54 -7.96
N LYS A 2 -5.30 -10.94 -7.57
CA LYS A 2 -4.26 -11.56 -6.75
C LYS A 2 -3.85 -10.61 -5.63
N LEU A 3 -3.39 -11.14 -4.48
CA LEU A 3 -2.71 -10.30 -3.49
C LEU A 3 -1.41 -9.79 -4.12
N GLU A 4 -1.28 -8.48 -4.26
CA GLU A 4 -0.11 -7.86 -4.90
C GLU A 4 0.94 -7.50 -3.85
N HIS A 5 0.54 -6.76 -2.81
CA HIS A 5 1.43 -6.46 -1.69
C HIS A 5 0.71 -6.29 -0.36
N ILE A 6 1.49 -6.37 0.71
CA ILE A 6 1.11 -5.97 2.06
C ILE A 6 1.93 -4.74 2.42
N GLY A 7 1.25 -3.61 2.61
CA GLY A 7 1.89 -2.37 3.04
C GLY A 7 2.05 -2.35 4.56
N ILE A 8 3.28 -2.09 5.04
CA ILE A 8 3.63 -2.07 6.47
C ILE A 8 4.19 -0.68 6.79
N ALA A 9 3.48 0.06 7.64
CA ALA A 9 3.92 1.37 8.11
C ALA A 9 5.02 1.22 9.16
N VAL A 10 6.14 1.89 8.92
CA VAL A 10 7.33 1.88 9.77
C VAL A 10 7.82 3.31 10.04
N LYS A 11 8.44 3.52 11.19
CA LYS A 11 9.04 4.80 11.59
C LYS A 11 10.36 5.06 10.90
N SER A 12 11.09 3.99 10.57
CA SER A 12 12.40 4.06 9.91
C SER A 12 12.61 2.86 9.00
N LEU A 13 12.79 3.10 7.71
CA LEU A 13 13.25 2.14 6.72
C LEU A 13 14.65 1.66 7.05
N GLY A 14 15.56 2.50 7.55
CA GLY A 14 16.91 2.05 7.93
C GLY A 14 16.88 0.91 8.96
N ILE A 15 16.07 1.07 10.02
CA ILE A 15 15.91 0.02 11.05
C ILE A 15 15.10 -1.17 10.52
N SER A 16 14.03 -0.88 9.76
CA SER A 16 13.11 -1.93 9.32
C SER A 16 13.68 -2.76 8.17
N ASP A 17 14.47 -2.18 7.28
CA ASP A 17 15.14 -2.91 6.21
C ASP A 17 16.13 -3.92 6.78
N ASP A 18 16.89 -3.56 7.83
CA ASP A 18 17.77 -4.49 8.53
C ASP A 18 16.98 -5.66 9.15
N LEU A 19 15.83 -5.38 9.74
CA LEU A 19 14.94 -6.40 10.33
C LEU A 19 14.37 -7.33 9.24
N PHE A 20 13.77 -6.77 8.19
CA PHE A 20 13.11 -7.53 7.14
C PHE A 20 14.10 -8.27 6.25
N THR A 21 15.30 -7.74 6.04
CA THR A 21 16.39 -8.46 5.37
C THR A 21 16.77 -9.73 6.12
N LYS A 22 16.91 -9.66 7.46
CA LYS A 22 17.19 -10.83 8.29
C LYS A 22 16.02 -11.81 8.31
N LEU A 23 14.79 -11.31 8.39
CA LEU A 23 13.57 -12.11 8.42
C LEU A 23 13.34 -12.88 7.11
N LEU A 24 13.53 -12.22 5.97
CA LEU A 24 13.23 -12.75 4.64
C LEU A 24 14.45 -13.39 3.96
N GLY A 25 15.64 -13.23 4.53
CA GLY A 25 16.89 -13.78 3.99
C GLY A 25 17.37 -13.10 2.71
N LYS A 26 16.87 -11.90 2.38
CA LYS A 26 17.25 -11.13 1.19
C LYS A 26 16.97 -9.65 1.36
N GLN A 27 17.72 -8.82 0.65
CA GLN A 27 17.55 -7.37 0.64
C GLN A 27 16.31 -6.93 -0.14
N SER A 28 15.85 -5.71 0.11
CA SER A 28 14.89 -5.05 -0.76
C SER A 28 15.47 -4.89 -2.17
N TYR A 29 14.61 -5.01 -3.18
CA TYR A 29 15.03 -4.92 -4.58
C TYR A 29 14.81 -3.52 -5.17
N LYS A 30 14.03 -2.67 -4.49
CA LYS A 30 13.69 -1.33 -4.93
C LYS A 30 13.33 -0.47 -3.73
N GLN A 31 13.76 0.79 -3.77
CA GLN A 31 13.19 1.86 -2.96
C GLN A 31 12.67 2.97 -3.88
N GLU A 32 11.56 3.59 -3.50
CA GLU A 32 10.92 4.65 -4.30
C GLU A 32 10.30 5.71 -3.39
N SER A 33 10.52 6.98 -3.71
CA SER A 33 9.85 8.11 -3.06
C SER A 33 8.58 8.45 -3.82
N VAL A 34 7.45 8.48 -3.12
CA VAL A 34 6.16 8.92 -3.66
C VAL A 34 5.82 10.27 -3.03
N GLU A 35 6.41 11.34 -3.56
CA GLU A 35 6.40 12.68 -2.96
C GLU A 35 5.00 13.24 -2.71
N ARG A 36 4.04 12.92 -3.60
CA ARG A 36 2.63 13.32 -3.50
C ARG A 36 1.92 12.73 -2.29
N GLU A 37 2.27 11.50 -1.92
CA GLU A 37 1.73 10.81 -0.75
C GLU A 37 2.59 11.05 0.51
N GLY A 38 3.78 11.64 0.33
CA GLY A 38 4.71 11.92 1.43
C GLY A 38 5.24 10.65 2.07
N VAL A 39 5.57 9.65 1.26
CA VAL A 39 6.06 8.34 1.69
C VAL A 39 7.31 7.92 0.90
N ILE A 40 8.24 7.26 1.57
CA ILE A 40 9.34 6.50 0.95
C ILE A 40 9.04 5.03 1.18
N THR A 41 9.23 4.23 0.14
CA THR A 41 8.86 2.82 0.10
C THR A 41 10.09 1.94 -0.08
N SER A 42 10.07 0.73 0.49
CA SER A 42 11.08 -0.31 0.30
C SER A 42 10.40 -1.65 0.01
N PHE A 43 10.75 -2.28 -1.11
CA PHE A 43 10.06 -3.46 -1.63
C PHE A 43 10.86 -4.74 -1.47
N TYR A 44 10.22 -5.76 -0.91
CA TYR A 44 10.75 -7.13 -0.81
C TYR A 44 9.85 -8.07 -1.60
N ALA A 45 10.44 -8.83 -2.53
CA ALA A 45 9.70 -9.88 -3.23
C ALA A 45 9.36 -11.01 -2.24
N THR A 46 8.17 -11.59 -2.26
CA THR A 46 7.81 -12.75 -1.41
C THR A 46 6.88 -13.69 -2.18
N GLY A 47 7.47 -14.47 -3.10
CA GLY A 47 6.70 -15.33 -4.00
C GLY A 47 5.99 -14.50 -5.07
N GLU A 48 4.68 -14.67 -5.20
CA GLU A 48 3.85 -13.89 -6.14
C GLU A 48 3.45 -12.51 -5.61
N SER A 49 3.59 -12.27 -4.30
CA SER A 49 3.27 -10.99 -3.65
C SER A 49 4.53 -10.30 -3.13
N LYS A 50 4.38 -9.08 -2.62
CA LYS A 50 5.47 -8.28 -2.07
C LYS A 50 5.18 -7.81 -0.64
N ILE A 51 6.23 -7.56 0.13
CA ILE A 51 6.15 -6.68 1.30
C ILE A 51 6.61 -5.30 0.87
N GLU A 52 5.80 -4.29 1.19
CA GLU A 52 6.12 -2.88 0.97
C GLU A 52 6.22 -2.19 2.33
N LEU A 53 7.43 -1.79 2.71
CA LEU A 53 7.65 -0.98 3.90
C LEU A 53 7.43 0.49 3.56
N LEU A 54 6.72 1.22 4.43
CA LEU A 54 6.27 2.59 4.20
C LEU A 54 6.79 3.49 5.33
N GLU A 55 7.72 4.39 5.02
CA GLU A 55 8.17 5.45 5.94
C GLU A 55 7.60 6.80 5.49
N ALA A 56 7.05 7.55 6.45
CA ALA A 56 6.60 8.92 6.23
C ALA A 56 7.79 9.85 5.92
N SER A 57 7.80 10.49 4.75
CA SER A 57 8.79 11.55 4.43
C SER A 57 8.39 12.94 4.91
N LYS A 58 7.15 13.09 5.42
CA LYS A 58 6.60 14.33 5.98
C LYS A 58 5.76 14.02 7.21
N GLU A 59 5.82 14.88 8.23
CA GLU A 59 5.08 14.71 9.49
C GLU A 59 3.55 14.65 9.30
N ALA A 60 3.01 15.34 8.28
CA ALA A 60 1.57 15.39 8.03
C ALA A 60 1.04 14.27 7.11
N SER A 61 1.88 13.32 6.70
CA SER A 61 1.52 12.23 5.78
C SER A 61 0.50 11.24 6.39
N PRO A 62 -0.25 10.50 5.56
CA PRO A 62 -1.15 9.44 6.03
C PRO A 62 -0.44 8.40 6.91
N ILE A 63 0.80 8.03 6.55
CA ILE A 63 1.60 7.05 7.29
C ILE A 63 1.99 7.57 8.67
N SER A 64 2.43 8.83 8.79
CA SER A 64 2.71 9.46 10.09
C SER A 64 1.47 9.46 10.99
N LYS A 65 0.31 9.83 10.45
CA LYS A 65 -0.97 9.81 11.18
C LYS A 65 -1.36 8.39 11.62
N PHE A 66 -1.14 7.39 10.77
CA PHE A 66 -1.39 5.99 11.12
C PHE A 66 -0.52 5.56 12.30
N ILE A 67 0.80 5.77 12.21
CA ILE A 67 1.76 5.37 13.25
C ILE A 67 1.45 6.07 14.57
N ASN A 68 1.13 7.36 14.55
CA ASN A 68 0.78 8.11 15.77
C ASN A 68 -0.49 7.59 16.43
N LYS A 69 -1.44 7.04 15.66
CA LYS A 69 -2.72 6.55 16.16
C LYS A 69 -2.70 5.06 16.54
N LYS A 70 -1.91 4.24 15.84
CA LYS A 70 -1.98 2.77 15.89
C LYS A 70 -0.65 2.09 16.20
N GLY A 71 0.47 2.81 16.11
CA GLY A 71 1.81 2.22 16.09
C GLY A 71 2.21 1.74 14.69
N GLU A 72 3.43 1.22 14.59
CA GLU A 72 3.94 0.56 13.39
C GLU A 72 3.21 -0.77 13.16
N GLY A 73 3.13 -1.22 11.91
CA GLY A 73 2.49 -2.50 11.57
C GLY A 73 1.81 -2.50 10.21
N ILE A 74 1.00 -3.53 9.95
CA ILE A 74 0.27 -3.69 8.68
C ILE A 74 -0.68 -2.49 8.51
N HIS A 75 -0.44 -1.72 7.46
CA HIS A 75 -1.23 -0.55 7.08
C HIS A 75 -2.40 -0.95 6.20
N HIS A 76 -2.14 -1.75 5.16
CA HIS A 76 -3.15 -2.11 4.16
C HIS A 76 -2.81 -3.42 3.42
N LEU A 77 -3.81 -3.97 2.75
CA LEU A 77 -3.67 -5.06 1.79
C LEU A 77 -3.98 -4.55 0.39
N ALA A 78 -3.18 -4.90 -0.59
CA ALA A 78 -3.38 -4.50 -1.97
C ALA A 78 -3.68 -5.68 -2.90
N PHE A 79 -4.70 -5.54 -3.74
CA PHE A 79 -5.09 -6.54 -4.72
C PHE A 79 -4.89 -6.04 -6.14
N GLY A 80 -4.14 -6.81 -6.93
CA GLY A 80 -3.94 -6.59 -8.35
C GLY A 80 -5.22 -6.90 -9.14
N VAL A 81 -5.64 -5.95 -9.97
CA VAL A 81 -6.81 -6.04 -10.87
C VAL A 81 -6.41 -5.73 -12.30
N GLU A 82 -7.15 -6.29 -13.27
CA GLU A 82 -6.88 -6.09 -14.70
C GLU A 82 -7.43 -4.75 -15.21
N ASN A 83 -8.61 -4.34 -14.72
CA ASN A 83 -9.24 -3.07 -15.06
C ASN A 83 -9.82 -2.39 -13.81
N ILE A 84 -9.11 -1.39 -13.31
CA ILE A 84 -9.44 -0.68 -12.07
C ILE A 84 -10.76 0.08 -12.18
N TYR A 85 -11.09 0.63 -13.36
CA TYR A 85 -12.33 1.36 -13.58
C TYR A 85 -13.54 0.43 -13.55
N GLN A 86 -13.43 -0.76 -14.17
CA GLN A 86 -14.49 -1.77 -14.09
C GLN A 86 -14.71 -2.27 -12.66
N GLU A 87 -13.62 -2.48 -11.91
CA GLU A 87 -13.72 -2.93 -10.51
C GLU A 87 -14.27 -1.84 -9.58
N ILE A 88 -13.96 -0.57 -9.82
CA ILE A 88 -14.58 0.56 -9.11
C ILE A 88 -16.10 0.53 -9.30
N GLU A 89 -16.57 0.42 -10.55
CA GLU A 89 -18.01 0.40 -10.85
C GLU A 89 -18.71 -0.83 -10.25
N ARG A 90 -18.08 -2.02 -10.34
CA ARG A 90 -18.61 -3.24 -9.73
C ARG A 90 -18.76 -3.10 -8.22
N LEU A 91 -17.71 -2.65 -7.53
CA LEU A 91 -17.69 -2.55 -6.07
C LEU A 91 -18.58 -1.42 -5.54
N LYS A 92 -18.74 -0.31 -6.27
CA LYS A 92 -19.74 0.70 -5.93
C LYS A 92 -21.16 0.12 -5.95
N LYS A 93 -21.50 -0.72 -6.92
CA LYS A 93 -22.81 -1.40 -7.00
C LYS A 93 -23.04 -2.39 -5.85
N GLU A 94 -21.97 -3.02 -5.37
CA GLU A 94 -21.99 -3.89 -4.19
C GLU A 94 -21.99 -3.13 -2.85
N GLY A 95 -22.01 -1.78 -2.88
CA GLY A 95 -22.12 -0.95 -1.67
C GLY A 95 -20.80 -0.66 -0.95
N PHE A 96 -19.65 -0.91 -1.57
CA PHE A 96 -18.36 -0.53 -1.00
C PHE A 96 -18.14 0.99 -1.04
N ILE A 97 -17.51 1.50 0.02
CA ILE A 97 -17.16 2.91 0.14
C ILE A 97 -15.71 3.08 -0.30
N PHE A 98 -15.45 4.00 -1.21
CA PHE A 98 -14.10 4.36 -1.64
C PHE A 98 -13.59 5.57 -0.85
N ILE A 99 -12.27 5.65 -0.65
CA ILE A 99 -11.61 6.82 -0.06
C ILE A 99 -11.54 7.97 -1.09
N SER A 100 -11.33 7.64 -2.36
CA SER A 100 -11.36 8.59 -3.48
C SER A 100 -12.28 8.09 -4.59
N GLU A 101 -12.92 9.02 -5.30
CA GLU A 101 -13.86 8.66 -6.38
C GLU A 101 -13.17 8.12 -7.63
N GLU A 102 -11.93 8.56 -7.86
CA GLU A 102 -11.10 8.18 -9.01
C GLU A 102 -9.79 7.51 -8.57
N PRO A 103 -9.26 6.59 -9.40
CA PRO A 103 -7.94 6.02 -9.17
C PRO A 103 -6.86 7.08 -9.39
N LYS A 104 -5.78 6.98 -8.62
CA LYS A 104 -4.62 7.86 -8.69
C LYS A 104 -3.40 7.07 -9.06
N GLU A 105 -2.33 7.77 -9.40
CA GLU A 105 -1.03 7.13 -9.53
C GLU A 105 -0.54 6.66 -8.15
N GLY A 106 -0.01 5.44 -8.08
CA GLY A 106 0.63 4.85 -6.89
C GLY A 106 2.14 4.67 -7.07
N ALA A 107 2.76 3.95 -6.13
CA ALA A 107 4.14 3.48 -6.28
C ALA A 107 4.22 2.42 -7.40
N ASP A 108 5.44 2.09 -7.83
CA ASP A 108 5.70 0.98 -8.77
C ASP A 108 5.00 1.12 -10.13
N ASN A 109 4.79 2.36 -10.59
CA ASN A 109 4.12 2.71 -11.85
C ASN A 109 2.70 2.11 -11.99
N LYS A 110 1.92 2.12 -10.91
CA LYS A 110 0.55 1.61 -10.90
C LYS A 110 -0.51 2.70 -10.83
N LEU A 111 -1.73 2.36 -11.25
CA LEU A 111 -2.94 3.05 -10.80
C LEU A 111 -3.47 2.38 -9.55
N VAL A 112 -3.89 3.17 -8.57
CA VAL A 112 -4.34 2.69 -7.26
C VAL A 112 -5.61 3.41 -6.80
N VAL A 113 -6.47 2.70 -6.08
CA VAL A 113 -7.62 3.28 -5.38
C VAL A 113 -7.87 2.51 -4.08
N PHE A 114 -8.31 3.21 -3.04
CA PHE A 114 -8.53 2.60 -1.73
C PHE A 114 -10.01 2.49 -1.38
N LEU A 115 -10.38 1.35 -0.80
CA LEU A 115 -11.65 1.16 -0.11
C LEU A 115 -11.55 1.65 1.33
N HIS A 116 -12.58 2.32 1.81
CA HIS A 116 -12.66 2.79 3.17
C HIS A 116 -12.85 1.59 4.12
N PRO A 117 -12.08 1.51 5.23
CA PRO A 117 -12.21 0.45 6.26
C PRO A 117 -13.62 0.21 6.82
N LYS A 118 -14.57 1.13 6.60
CA LYS A 118 -15.95 1.03 7.09
C LYS A 118 -16.74 -0.03 6.32
N SER A 119 -16.42 -0.25 5.05
CA SER A 119 -17.06 -1.26 4.21
C SER A 119 -16.23 -2.54 4.06
N THR A 120 -15.12 -2.67 4.79
CA THR A 120 -14.14 -3.77 4.66
C THR A 120 -13.71 -4.32 6.02
N ASN A 121 -14.62 -4.31 7.00
CA ASN A 121 -14.40 -4.87 8.34
C ASN A 121 -13.14 -4.34 9.06
N GLY A 122 -12.84 -3.05 8.87
CA GLY A 122 -11.69 -2.39 9.49
C GLY A 122 -10.37 -2.52 8.72
N VAL A 123 -10.34 -3.25 7.61
CA VAL A 123 -9.13 -3.41 6.79
C VAL A 123 -9.06 -2.31 5.73
N LEU A 124 -7.95 -1.58 5.65
CA LEU A 124 -7.69 -0.70 4.52
C LEU A 124 -7.30 -1.57 3.31
N VAL A 125 -8.09 -1.50 2.25
CA VAL A 125 -7.89 -2.31 1.03
C VAL A 125 -7.55 -1.38 -0.13
N GLU A 126 -6.47 -1.70 -0.82
CA GLU A 126 -6.07 -1.07 -2.08
C GLU A 126 -6.42 -1.99 -3.25
N LEU A 127 -6.91 -1.41 -4.34
CA LEU A 127 -6.89 -2.05 -5.65
C LEU A 127 -5.80 -1.38 -6.47
N CYS A 128 -4.95 -2.18 -7.10
CA CYS A 128 -3.87 -1.69 -7.95
C CYS A 128 -3.91 -2.33 -9.34
N GLN A 129 -3.54 -1.56 -10.36
CA GLN A 129 -3.44 -2.01 -11.74
C GLN A 129 -2.11 -1.55 -12.31
N GLU A 130 -1.39 -2.46 -12.97
CA GLU A 130 -0.20 -2.11 -13.75
C GLU A 130 -0.57 -1.16 -14.90
N LYS A 131 0.24 -0.12 -15.10
CA LYS A 131 0.15 0.73 -16.28
C LYS A 131 0.92 0.07 -17.41
N ALA A 132 0.28 -0.02 -18.58
CA ALA A 132 0.90 -0.51 -19.82
C ALA A 132 2.01 0.44 -20.31
#